data_AF-A0A9N9C268-F1
#
_entry.id   AF-A0A9N9C268-F1
#
_cell.length_a   1.000
_cell.length_b   1.000
_cell.length_c   1.000
_cell.angle_alpha   90.00
_cell.angle_beta   90.00
_cell.angle_gamma   90.00
#
_symmetry.space_group_name_H-M   'P 1'
#
loop_
_entity.id
_entity.type
_entity.pdbx_description
1 polymer ?
#
loop_
_entity_poly.entity_id
_entity_poly.type
_entity_poly.pdbx_seq_one_letter_code
_entity_poly.pdbx_strand_id
1 'polypeptide(L)'
;MRSAASHTQPDLDTTQQGNPVDTEMTIPITELENPLLTNLANLHPAVRDLFPITDRKCLRELDNYKRKLSQYYEMKTIPPNYFDLPPPKVHLPLAYQDLSHKYRSYFSLDPNNCYGKSQRIIEELREEYSFKNLPNDYYQAKLPLLKDPNKIKL
;
A
#
# COMPACT_ATOMS: atom_id res chain seq x y z
N MET A 1 47.79 51.85 76.38
CA MET A 1 48.17 52.94 75.44
C MET A 1 47.17 52.95 74.29
N ARG A 2 46.43 54.07 74.14
CA ARG A 2 45.83 54.69 72.90
C ARG A 2 44.94 53.80 71.99
N SER A 3 43.61 54.04 71.94
CA SER A 3 42.86 54.96 71.03
C SER A 3 42.80 54.43 69.58
N ALA A 4 41.66 53.91 69.10
CA ALA A 4 40.47 54.58 68.53
C ALA A 4 40.58 54.94 67.03
N ALA A 5 39.69 54.42 66.17
CA ALA A 5 38.89 55.15 65.18
C ALA A 5 38.18 54.23 64.15
N SER A 6 36.94 54.62 63.84
CA SER A 6 35.93 54.05 62.93
C SER A 6 36.11 54.45 61.46
N HIS A 7 35.58 53.66 60.51
CA HIS A 7 34.83 54.10 59.28
C HIS A 7 34.60 52.89 58.34
N THR A 8 33.37 52.42 58.08
CA THR A 8 32.36 52.85 57.06
C THR A 8 32.45 52.05 55.73
N GLN A 9 31.31 51.40 55.40
CA GLN A 9 30.86 50.61 54.22
C GLN A 9 30.96 51.36 52.86
N PRO A 10 30.66 50.83 51.62
CA PRO A 10 29.64 49.81 51.27
C PRO A 10 29.83 48.91 49.99
N ASP A 11 28.77 48.13 49.71
CA ASP A 11 28.19 47.70 48.42
C ASP A 11 28.64 46.47 47.60
N LEU A 12 27.58 45.76 47.16
CA LEU A 12 27.32 44.91 45.99
C LEU A 12 28.50 44.43 45.12
N ASP A 13 28.57 43.14 44.78
CA ASP A 13 27.90 42.57 43.57
C ASP A 13 28.34 41.12 43.26
N THR A 14 27.37 40.31 42.79
CA THR A 14 27.40 39.27 41.74
C THR A 14 28.62 38.34 41.54
N THR A 15 28.38 37.02 41.62
CA THR A 15 28.49 36.01 40.51
C THR A 15 28.94 34.62 40.99
N GLN A 16 28.03 33.65 41.01
CA GLN A 16 28.28 32.26 40.53
C GLN A 16 26.97 31.85 39.84
N GLN A 17 26.83 32.09 38.53
CA GLN A 17 27.31 31.22 37.44
C GLN A 17 26.77 29.78 37.54
N GLY A 18 25.45 29.65 37.53
CA GLY A 18 24.76 28.46 37.03
C GLY A 18 24.33 28.73 35.60
N ASN A 19 25.04 28.15 34.63
CA ASN A 19 24.69 28.21 33.23
C ASN A 19 23.26 27.67 33.03
N PRO A 20 22.39 28.34 32.25
CA PRO A 20 21.19 27.69 31.77
C PRO A 20 21.62 26.54 30.86
N VAL A 21 21.28 25.33 31.27
CA VAL A 21 21.28 24.16 30.38
C VAL A 21 20.32 24.51 29.27
N ASP A 22 20.88 24.77 28.08
CA ASP A 22 20.16 24.81 26.83
C ASP A 22 19.31 23.55 26.77
N THR A 23 18.03 23.70 27.11
CA THR A 23 17.04 22.70 26.77
C THR A 23 16.92 22.83 25.26
N GLU A 24 17.73 22.05 24.55
CA GLU A 24 17.44 21.67 23.19
C GLU A 24 16.00 21.16 23.18
N MET A 25 15.09 22.05 22.78
CA MET A 25 13.81 21.66 22.21
C MET A 25 14.17 20.90 20.95
N THR A 26 14.46 19.61 21.10
CA THR A 26 14.37 18.65 20.01
C THR A 26 12.91 18.63 19.60
N ILE A 27 12.52 19.57 18.74
CA ILE A 27 11.30 19.48 17.96
C ILE A 27 11.49 18.20 17.15
N PRO A 28 10.68 17.13 17.34
CA PRO A 28 10.69 16.05 16.40
C PRO A 28 10.33 16.66 15.05
N ILE A 29 11.23 16.54 14.08
CA ILE A 29 10.98 16.92 12.69
C ILE A 29 9.99 15.90 12.11
N THR A 30 8.75 15.93 12.59
CA THR A 30 7.62 15.36 11.87
C THR A 30 7.27 16.36 10.77
N GLU A 31 7.63 15.97 9.55
CA GLU A 31 6.90 16.29 8.32
C GLU A 31 6.33 17.70 8.23
N LEU A 32 7.04 18.55 7.49
CA LEU A 32 6.42 19.64 6.75
C LEU A 32 5.49 19.01 5.68
N GLU A 33 4.40 18.37 6.10
CA GLU A 33 3.28 18.04 5.21
C GLU A 33 2.78 19.36 4.66
N ASN A 34 2.96 19.59 3.36
CA ASN A 34 2.27 20.68 2.68
C ASN A 34 0.76 20.45 2.89
N PRO A 35 0.06 21.28 3.69
CA PRO A 35 -1.36 21.04 4.05
C PRO A 35 -2.28 21.07 2.83
N LEU A 36 -1.78 21.60 1.70
CA LEU A 36 -2.43 21.61 0.40
C LEU A 36 -2.49 20.23 -0.25
N LEU A 37 -1.51 19.34 0.02
CA LEU A 37 -1.45 17.98 -0.50
C LEU A 37 -2.22 16.97 0.37
N THR A 38 -2.75 17.37 1.52
CA THR A 38 -3.56 16.49 2.36
C THR A 38 -5.02 16.44 1.89
N ASN A 39 -5.46 17.44 1.11
CA ASN A 39 -6.82 17.52 0.58
C ASN A 39 -6.83 17.52 -0.96
N LEU A 40 -7.26 16.39 -1.54
CA LEU A 40 -7.38 16.19 -2.99
C LEU A 40 -8.26 17.25 -3.68
N ALA A 41 -9.20 17.88 -2.97
CA ALA A 41 -10.04 18.93 -3.53
C ALA A 41 -9.27 20.23 -3.86
N ASN A 42 -8.10 20.42 -3.25
CA ASN A 42 -7.23 21.58 -3.43
C ASN A 42 -6.13 21.34 -4.49
N LEU A 43 -6.17 20.19 -5.16
CA LEU A 43 -5.27 19.92 -6.27
C LEU A 43 -5.52 20.86 -7.45
N HIS A 44 -4.44 21.22 -8.12
CA HIS A 44 -4.47 22.02 -9.33
C HIS A 44 -5.37 21.33 -10.37
N PRO A 45 -6.27 22.06 -11.07
CA PRO A 45 -7.26 21.46 -11.95
C PRO A 45 -6.70 20.47 -12.98
N ALA A 46 -5.50 20.75 -13.51
CA ALA A 46 -4.83 19.90 -14.51
C ALA A 46 -4.42 18.50 -14.00
N VAL A 47 -4.32 18.29 -12.69
CA VAL A 47 -3.90 17.02 -12.09
C VAL A 47 -4.94 16.41 -11.15
N ARG A 48 -6.03 17.14 -10.88
CA ARG A 48 -7.10 16.70 -9.99
C ARG A 48 -7.74 15.38 -10.45
N ASP A 49 -7.95 15.21 -11.76
CA ASP A 49 -8.58 14.02 -12.33
C ASP A 49 -7.68 12.77 -12.31
N LEU A 50 -6.41 12.91 -11.89
CA LEU A 50 -5.47 11.80 -11.78
C LEU A 50 -5.53 11.11 -10.41
N PHE A 51 -6.23 11.71 -9.43
CA PHE A 51 -6.26 11.26 -8.04
C PHE A 51 -7.69 11.25 -7.46
N PRO A 52 -7.98 10.37 -6.48
CA PRO A 52 -7.10 9.32 -5.98
C PRO A 52 -6.95 8.18 -6.99
N ILE A 53 -5.81 7.50 -6.96
CA ILE A 53 -5.55 6.34 -7.82
C ILE A 53 -6.35 5.17 -7.27
N THR A 54 -7.36 4.74 -8.03
CA THR A 54 -8.27 3.65 -7.64
C THR A 54 -7.90 2.31 -8.28
N ASP A 55 -7.39 2.28 -9.51
CA ASP A 55 -6.98 1.04 -10.17
C ASP A 55 -5.47 0.78 -9.98
N ARG A 56 -5.11 -0.43 -9.56
CA ARG A 56 -3.72 -0.90 -9.52
C ARG A 56 -3.02 -0.83 -10.87
N LYS A 57 -3.75 -0.88 -12.00
CA LYS A 57 -3.18 -0.70 -13.35
C LYS A 57 -2.59 0.70 -13.53
N CYS A 58 -3.22 1.72 -12.95
CA CYS A 58 -2.76 3.11 -13.00
C CYS A 58 -1.45 3.33 -12.23
N LEU A 59 -1.04 2.40 -11.35
CA LEU A 59 0.27 2.46 -10.68
C LEU A 59 1.44 2.33 -11.67
N ARG A 60 1.22 1.79 -12.87
CA ARG A 60 2.24 1.79 -13.93
C ARG A 60 2.56 3.19 -14.44
N GLU A 61 1.58 4.10 -14.36
CA GLU A 61 1.72 5.50 -14.76
C GLU A 61 2.12 6.40 -13.58
N LEU A 62 2.46 5.83 -12.43
CA LEU A 62 2.71 6.58 -11.21
C LEU A 62 3.85 7.61 -11.37
N ASP A 63 4.91 7.27 -12.10
CA ASP A 63 6.01 8.19 -12.36
C ASP A 63 5.58 9.37 -13.24
N ASN A 64 4.65 9.14 -14.18
CA ASN A 64 4.07 10.19 -15.00
C ASN A 64 3.20 11.12 -14.14
N TYR A 65 2.38 10.57 -13.23
CA TYR A 65 1.56 11.35 -12.31
C TYR A 65 2.42 12.16 -11.33
N LYS A 66 3.50 11.56 -10.79
CA LYS A 66 4.50 12.26 -9.96
C LYS A 66 5.09 13.46 -10.68
N ARG A 67 5.50 13.29 -11.93
CA ARG A 67 6.08 14.36 -12.75
C ARG A 67 5.08 15.49 -13.03
N LYS A 68 3.80 15.16 -13.23
CA LYS A 68 2.75 16.19 -13.41
C LYS A 68 2.49 16.95 -12.10
N LEU A 69 2.43 16.27 -10.98
CA LEU A 69 2.29 16.93 -9.66
C LEU A 69 3.49 17.81 -9.34
N SER A 70 4.72 17.38 -9.66
CA SER A 70 5.93 18.15 -9.37
C SER A 70 6.05 19.45 -10.18
N GLN A 71 5.18 19.68 -11.18
CA GLN A 71 5.09 20.96 -11.89
C GLN A 71 4.36 22.04 -11.07
N TYR A 72 3.51 21.63 -10.11
CA TYR A 72 2.66 22.53 -9.34
C TYR A 72 3.00 22.55 -7.85
N TYR A 73 3.62 21.47 -7.35
CA TYR A 73 3.88 21.28 -5.93
C TYR A 73 5.30 20.78 -5.72
N GLU A 74 5.99 21.35 -4.73
CA GLU A 74 7.23 20.77 -4.22
C GLU A 74 6.89 19.59 -3.32
N MET A 75 7.30 18.39 -3.71
CA MET A 75 7.08 17.17 -2.93
C MET A 75 8.21 16.17 -3.12
N LYS A 76 8.56 15.49 -2.03
CA LYS A 76 9.52 14.38 -2.04
C LYS A 76 8.84 13.04 -2.30
N THR A 77 7.59 12.89 -1.85
CA THR A 77 6.84 11.63 -1.90
C THR A 77 5.35 11.93 -2.04
N ILE A 78 4.61 11.09 -2.77
CA ILE A 78 3.14 11.21 -2.88
C ILE A 78 2.53 10.70 -1.57
N PRO A 79 1.65 11.46 -0.91
CA PRO A 79 1.08 11.02 0.35
C PRO A 79 0.05 9.87 0.17
N PRO A 80 -0.19 9.04 1.20
CA PRO A 80 -1.02 7.84 1.08
C PRO A 80 -2.48 8.11 0.69
N ASN A 81 -3.02 9.28 1.05
CA ASN A 81 -4.37 9.73 0.69
C ASN A 81 -4.61 9.87 -0.83
N TYR A 82 -3.55 9.84 -1.66
CA TYR A 82 -3.66 9.88 -3.12
C TYR A 82 -3.89 8.49 -3.72
N PHE A 83 -3.93 7.46 -2.87
CA PHE A 83 -4.15 6.07 -3.25
C PHE A 83 -5.42 5.56 -2.56
N ASP A 84 -6.43 5.24 -3.36
CA ASP A 84 -7.66 4.58 -2.90
C ASP A 84 -7.77 3.22 -3.58
N LEU A 85 -6.74 2.40 -3.37
CA LEU A 85 -6.59 1.12 -4.05
C LEU A 85 -7.46 0.06 -3.39
N PRO A 86 -8.06 -0.85 -4.18
CA PRO A 86 -8.76 -1.99 -3.62
C PRO A 86 -7.80 -2.86 -2.79
N PRO A 87 -8.34 -3.57 -1.78
CA PRO A 87 -7.57 -4.50 -0.96
C PRO A 87 -6.72 -5.45 -1.81
N PRO A 88 -5.55 -5.89 -1.31
CA PRO A 88 -4.77 -6.91 -1.98
C PRO A 88 -5.61 -8.17 -2.23
N LYS A 89 -5.51 -8.72 -3.43
CA LYS A 89 -6.15 -9.99 -3.79
C LYS A 89 -5.51 -11.13 -3.01
N VAL A 90 -6.34 -12.08 -2.56
CA VAL A 90 -5.87 -13.29 -1.89
C VAL A 90 -5.20 -14.24 -2.87
N HIS A 91 -4.25 -15.05 -2.41
CA HIS A 91 -3.65 -16.07 -3.26
C HIS A 91 -4.70 -17.11 -3.67
N LEU A 92 -4.63 -17.55 -4.93
CA LEU A 92 -5.46 -18.65 -5.39
C LEU A 92 -5.12 -19.91 -4.59
N PRO A 93 -6.12 -20.62 -4.02
CA PRO A 93 -5.89 -21.89 -3.35
C PRO A 93 -5.26 -22.94 -4.28
N LEU A 94 -4.61 -23.95 -3.70
CA LEU A 94 -4.05 -25.06 -4.48
C LEU A 94 -5.12 -26.04 -4.94
N ALA A 95 -6.11 -26.28 -4.09
CA ALA A 95 -7.25 -27.15 -4.39
C ALA A 95 -8.49 -26.31 -4.74
N TYR A 96 -9.20 -26.69 -5.80
CA TYR A 96 -10.44 -26.02 -6.19
C TYR A 96 -11.53 -26.11 -5.11
N GLN A 97 -11.44 -27.08 -4.20
CA GLN A 97 -12.36 -27.27 -3.07
C GLN A 97 -12.26 -26.13 -2.06
N ASP A 98 -11.13 -25.43 -2.00
CA ASP A 98 -10.90 -24.30 -1.09
C ASP A 98 -11.32 -22.95 -1.70
N LEU A 99 -11.76 -22.94 -2.96
CA LEU A 99 -12.32 -21.74 -3.58
C LEU A 99 -13.58 -21.27 -2.86
N SER A 100 -13.90 -19.99 -3.02
CA SER A 100 -15.24 -19.47 -2.72
C SER A 100 -16.30 -20.32 -3.42
N HIS A 101 -17.41 -20.58 -2.73
CA HIS A 101 -18.48 -21.46 -3.20
C HIS A 101 -18.97 -21.13 -4.62
N LYS A 102 -18.95 -19.85 -4.99
CA LYS A 102 -19.37 -19.38 -6.31
C LYS A 102 -18.52 -19.94 -7.47
N TYR A 103 -17.25 -20.26 -7.22
CA TYR A 103 -16.34 -20.76 -8.25
C TYR A 103 -16.22 -22.29 -8.27
N ARG A 104 -16.59 -22.98 -7.19
CA ARG A 104 -16.46 -24.45 -7.09
C ARG A 104 -17.24 -25.15 -8.18
N SER A 105 -18.45 -24.67 -8.47
CA SER A 105 -19.35 -25.22 -9.50
C SER A 105 -18.73 -25.25 -10.89
N TYR A 106 -17.80 -24.34 -11.20
CA TYR A 106 -17.12 -24.30 -12.49
C TYR A 106 -16.16 -25.47 -12.70
N PHE A 107 -15.64 -26.06 -11.61
CA PHE A 107 -14.67 -27.16 -11.66
C PHE A 107 -15.31 -28.52 -11.36
N SER A 108 -16.54 -28.54 -10.86
CA SER A 108 -17.19 -29.75 -10.38
C SER A 108 -17.72 -30.69 -11.47
N LEU A 109 -17.94 -30.28 -12.72
CA LEU A 109 -18.73 -31.10 -13.66
C LEU A 109 -18.27 -31.01 -15.13
N ASP A 110 -17.81 -32.16 -15.64
CA ASP A 110 -17.69 -32.57 -17.04
C ASP A 110 -16.67 -31.80 -17.93
N PRO A 111 -15.58 -32.47 -18.42
CA PRO A 111 -14.61 -31.82 -19.30
C PRO A 111 -15.24 -31.30 -20.60
N ASN A 112 -16.38 -31.88 -20.99
CA ASN A 112 -17.09 -31.55 -22.22
C ASN A 112 -17.91 -30.24 -22.12
N ASN A 113 -18.22 -29.76 -20.90
CA ASN A 113 -19.00 -28.52 -20.68
C ASN A 113 -18.10 -27.28 -20.43
N CYS A 114 -16.79 -27.48 -20.33
CA CYS A 114 -15.83 -26.40 -20.04
C CYS A 114 -15.20 -25.77 -21.29
N TYR A 115 -15.37 -26.39 -22.47
CA TYR A 115 -14.82 -25.88 -23.74
C TYR A 115 -15.54 -24.57 -24.12
N GLY A 116 -14.84 -23.44 -23.96
CA GLY A 116 -15.33 -22.09 -24.27
C GLY A 116 -15.62 -21.18 -23.07
N LYS A 117 -15.77 -21.74 -21.85
CA LYS A 117 -16.05 -20.96 -20.62
C LYS A 117 -14.80 -20.65 -19.79
N SER A 118 -13.68 -21.30 -20.07
CA SER A 118 -12.45 -21.21 -19.28
C SER A 118 -11.90 -19.79 -19.16
N GLN A 119 -11.89 -19.01 -20.24
CA GLN A 119 -11.37 -17.64 -20.23
C GLN A 119 -12.18 -16.74 -19.30
N ARG A 120 -13.51 -16.82 -19.38
CA ARG A 120 -14.42 -16.06 -18.51
C ARG A 120 -14.26 -16.47 -17.05
N ILE A 121 -14.16 -17.77 -16.75
CA ILE A 121 -13.92 -18.26 -15.39
C ILE A 121 -12.58 -17.73 -14.84
N ILE A 122 -11.54 -17.69 -15.67
CA ILE A 122 -10.22 -17.13 -15.31
C ILE A 122 -10.32 -15.64 -15.00
N GLU A 123 -11.07 -14.88 -15.80
CA GLU A 123 -11.30 -13.45 -15.57
C GLU A 123 -12.07 -13.21 -14.27
N GLU A 124 -13.15 -13.96 -14.03
CA GLU A 124 -13.91 -13.88 -12.79
C GLU A 124 -13.07 -14.30 -11.56
N LEU A 125 -12.22 -15.31 -11.68
CA LEU A 125 -11.27 -15.70 -10.62
C LEU A 125 -10.24 -14.60 -10.35
N ARG A 126 -9.80 -13.89 -11.39
CA ARG A 126 -8.83 -12.78 -11.26
C ARG A 126 -9.42 -11.57 -10.57
N GLU A 127 -10.74 -11.46 -10.39
CA GLU A 127 -11.34 -10.38 -9.61
C GLU A 127 -11.00 -10.53 -8.13
N GLU A 128 -11.05 -11.75 -7.59
CA GLU A 128 -10.83 -12.03 -6.17
C GLU A 128 -9.43 -12.56 -5.84
N TYR A 129 -8.84 -13.32 -6.77
CA TYR A 129 -7.60 -14.05 -6.53
C TYR A 129 -6.41 -13.53 -7.35
N SER A 130 -5.22 -13.66 -6.78
CA SER A 130 -3.94 -13.42 -7.43
C SER A 130 -3.28 -14.74 -7.82
N PHE A 131 -3.05 -14.95 -9.10
CA PHE A 131 -2.34 -16.12 -9.64
C PHE A 131 -1.78 -15.84 -11.03
N LYS A 132 -0.65 -16.50 -11.36
CA LYS A 132 -0.05 -16.48 -12.70
C LYS A 132 -0.64 -17.57 -13.59
N ASN A 133 -0.70 -18.78 -13.06
CA ASN A 133 -1.21 -19.98 -13.71
C ASN A 133 -2.24 -20.67 -12.78
N LEU A 134 -3.19 -21.39 -13.36
CA LEU A 134 -4.08 -22.28 -12.60
C LEU A 134 -3.29 -23.52 -12.12
N PRO A 135 -3.46 -23.95 -10.87
CA PRO A 135 -2.89 -25.20 -10.38
C PRO A 135 -3.44 -26.41 -11.14
N ASN A 136 -2.65 -27.50 -11.18
CA ASN A 136 -3.04 -28.73 -11.87
C ASN A 136 -4.35 -29.33 -11.36
N ASP A 137 -4.63 -29.18 -10.06
CA ASP A 137 -5.86 -29.65 -9.40
C ASP A 137 -7.15 -29.02 -9.96
N TYR A 138 -7.03 -27.89 -10.65
CA TYR A 138 -8.16 -27.22 -11.30
C TYR A 138 -8.50 -27.83 -12.66
N TYR A 139 -7.64 -28.71 -13.18
CA TYR A 139 -7.89 -29.46 -14.38
C TYR A 139 -8.35 -30.86 -14.01
N GLN A 140 -9.46 -31.30 -14.60
CA GLN A 140 -9.87 -32.69 -14.46
C GLN A 140 -8.80 -33.58 -15.08
N ALA A 141 -8.30 -34.53 -14.29
CA ALA A 141 -7.34 -35.51 -14.78
C ALA A 141 -7.94 -36.22 -16.00
N LYS A 142 -7.18 -36.28 -17.09
CA LYS A 142 -7.58 -37.09 -18.25
C LYS A 142 -7.78 -38.51 -17.76
N LEU A 143 -8.97 -39.09 -18.04
CA LEU A 143 -9.20 -40.50 -17.78
C LEU A 143 -8.06 -41.29 -18.45
N PRO A 144 -7.42 -42.23 -17.74
CA PRO A 144 -6.38 -43.04 -18.34
C PRO A 144 -6.97 -43.75 -19.55
N LEU A 145 -6.20 -43.80 -20.64
CA LEU A 145 -6.56 -44.62 -21.78
C LEU A 145 -6.79 -46.04 -21.27
N LEU A 146 -7.92 -46.63 -21.65
CA LEU A 146 -8.20 -48.04 -21.39
C LEU A 146 -7.00 -48.84 -21.93
N LYS A 147 -6.31 -49.58 -21.07
CA LYS A 147 -5.15 -50.40 -21.46
C LYS A 147 -5.52 -51.51 -22.44
N ASP A 148 -6.80 -51.83 -22.53
CA ASP A 148 -7.35 -52.87 -23.38
C ASP A 148 -8.24 -52.23 -24.45
N PRO A 149 -7.82 -52.22 -25.73
CA PRO A 149 -8.61 -51.66 -26.82
C PRO A 149 -9.94 -52.40 -27.03
N ASN A 150 -10.08 -53.63 -26.53
CA ASN A 150 -11.32 -54.40 -26.65
C ASN A 150 -12.40 -53.98 -25.64
N LYS A 151 -12.08 -53.09 -24.69
CA LYS A 151 -13.04 -52.57 -23.69
C LYS A 151 -13.72 -51.28 -24.13
N ILE A 152 -13.40 -50.78 -25.32
CA ILE A 152 -14.08 -49.64 -25.92
C ILE A 152 -15.47 -50.11 -26.38
N LYS A 153 -16.51 -49.80 -25.61
CA LYS A 153 -17.89 -49.93 -26.07
C LYS A 153 -18.21 -48.68 -26.91
N LEU A 154 -18.39 -48.88 -28.22
CA LEU A 154 -18.91 -47.89 -29.16
C LEU A 154 -20.41 -47.71 -28.97
#